data_AF-J3P6B4-F1
#
_entry.id   AF-J3P6B4-F1
#
_cell.length_a   1.000
_cell.length_b   1.000
_cell.length_c   1.000
_cell.angle_alpha   90.00
_cell.angle_beta   90.00
_cell.angle_gamma   90.00
#
_symmetry.space_group_name_H-M   'P 1'
#
loop_
_entity.id
_entity.type
_entity.pdbx_description
1 polymer ?
#
loop_
_entity_poly.entity_id
_entity_poly.type
_entity_poly.pdbx_seq_one_letter_code
_entity_poly.pdbx_strand_id
1 'polypeptide(L)'
;MRFFAVSGAALVFASAAVAREMAKDEARAKAFYDNGLTHQQHLKNKVDNWMAAADAGLFSSEKWPRLNYTKCIDGKVEAVKGDPLHTFKCKNIDLYDFINHATLGSPNGWDEAGDGLLLTGSGSWGWTDPESGREFIASGMYDGTALLEILPEGRLLHLAFLPSPVDPNDRYSFWKELRSYKHYMIIGSERRGHGVQIFDMRKLLTVNPAKAPVKFDGLADLTGHFMEMPLGASHNVVVNEEKEYMVAVGSAPRTDVECQAGLIFVDLKDPSKPKKIACNGDDGYVHDAQCLPYKGPDTRYQGRDICYGYNEDSLTIYDVTDKTKSTIISVTSYEGVQYSHQGVVLDPNNQEFLLLDDELDEIRSSGMAMDKYPVTYIWDIRDLEHPKQTGLYKGTVPAVDHNQYVMGNGLVYQSNYMAGYRVYDISSIPTDPTGNSVCEVAYLDIHPEDDAAPGGGVADMFGTWSSYAMFPSGFIYINTIERGGYLAKMTRRASCPRAASCNADNCLRAMRSTSVAGRLEESQKFCGEFTKTFIADVSVVPDYASKACGANVISRVSSACSCLPTPTP
;
A
#
# COMPACT_ATOMS: atom_id res chain seq x y z
N MET A 1 62.19 -9.74 26.78
CA MET A 1 61.27 -8.77 26.14
C MET A 1 60.99 -9.22 24.73
N ARG A 2 59.79 -9.74 24.45
CA ARG A 2 59.11 -9.72 23.14
C ARG A 2 57.67 -10.18 23.41
N PHE A 3 56.75 -9.29 23.09
CA PHE A 3 55.34 -9.30 23.49
C PHE A 3 54.56 -10.41 22.80
N PHE A 4 53.66 -11.05 23.55
CA PHE A 4 52.55 -11.84 23.03
C PHE A 4 51.51 -10.89 22.43
N ALA A 5 51.09 -11.15 21.19
CA ALA A 5 49.86 -10.59 20.63
C ALA A 5 48.82 -11.70 20.57
N VAL A 6 47.86 -11.65 21.49
CA VAL A 6 46.64 -12.46 21.46
C VAL A 6 45.63 -11.69 20.63
N SER A 7 45.40 -12.12 19.39
CA SER A 7 44.28 -11.63 18.59
C SER A 7 43.06 -12.51 18.89
N GLY A 8 42.22 -12.05 19.83
CA GLY A 8 40.88 -12.58 20.00
C GLY A 8 40.01 -12.15 18.82
N ALA A 9 39.61 -13.11 17.99
CA ALA A 9 38.56 -12.91 17.02
C ALA A 9 37.22 -13.00 17.76
N ALA A 10 36.59 -11.84 17.99
CA ALA A 10 35.20 -11.79 18.40
C ALA A 10 34.33 -12.26 17.22
N LEU A 11 33.80 -13.48 17.33
CA LEU A 11 32.74 -13.97 16.45
C LEU A 11 31.47 -13.18 16.78
N VAL A 12 31.15 -12.20 15.93
CA VAL A 12 29.82 -11.58 15.91
C VAL A 12 28.87 -12.62 15.31
N PHE A 13 28.05 -13.22 16.16
CA PHE A 13 26.90 -14.00 15.71
C PHE A 13 25.89 -13.02 15.11
N ALA A 14 25.85 -12.90 13.79
CA ALA A 14 24.73 -12.29 13.09
C ALA A 14 23.55 -13.28 13.21
N SER A 15 22.66 -12.99 14.16
CA SER A 15 21.40 -13.70 14.32
C SER A 15 20.56 -13.55 13.06
N ALA A 16 20.07 -14.69 12.58
CA ALA A 16 19.23 -14.80 11.42
C ALA A 16 17.86 -14.12 11.67
N ALA A 17 17.62 -12.97 11.04
CA ALA A 17 16.35 -12.27 11.09
C ALA A 17 15.40 -12.72 9.96
N VAL A 18 14.36 -13.46 10.32
CA VAL A 18 13.03 -13.07 9.83
C VAL A 18 12.83 -11.65 10.37
N ALA A 19 12.41 -10.67 9.56
CA ALA A 19 12.02 -9.38 10.13
C ALA A 19 11.09 -9.68 11.32
N ARG A 20 11.46 -9.16 12.49
CA ARG A 20 10.90 -9.57 13.75
C ARG A 20 10.36 -8.36 14.45
N GLU A 21 9.24 -8.55 15.14
CA GLU A 21 8.74 -7.56 16.07
C GLU A 21 9.83 -7.17 17.07
N MET A 22 9.94 -5.88 17.33
CA MET A 22 10.83 -5.32 18.33
C MET A 22 10.12 -4.20 19.07
N ALA A 23 10.64 -3.88 20.26
CA ALA A 23 10.23 -2.68 20.95
C ALA A 23 10.60 -1.45 20.10
N LYS A 24 9.76 -0.42 20.15
CA LYS A 24 10.05 0.88 19.55
C LYS A 24 11.38 1.42 20.09
N ASP A 25 12.27 1.83 19.20
CA ASP A 25 13.53 2.50 19.57
C ASP A 25 13.25 3.98 19.84
N GLU A 26 13.03 4.31 21.11
CA GLU A 26 12.73 5.67 21.57
C GLU A 26 13.81 6.69 21.21
N ALA A 27 15.08 6.28 21.14
CA ALA A 27 16.16 7.19 20.77
C ALA A 27 16.11 7.51 19.27
N ARG A 28 15.83 6.50 18.45
CA ARG A 28 15.63 6.67 17.00
C ARG A 28 14.35 7.44 16.69
N ALA A 29 13.25 7.13 17.39
CA ALA A 29 11.97 7.85 17.29
C ALA A 29 12.17 9.35 17.52
N LYS A 30 12.80 9.72 18.65
CA LYS A 30 13.11 11.12 18.96
C LYS A 30 14.02 11.80 17.95
N ALA A 31 14.98 11.06 17.40
CA ALA A 31 15.97 11.61 16.46
C ALA A 31 15.40 11.84 15.06
N PHE A 32 14.45 11.01 14.60
CA PHE A 32 14.04 10.98 13.19
C PHE A 32 12.53 11.07 12.94
N TYR A 33 11.67 10.71 13.89
CA TYR A 33 10.23 10.54 13.69
C TYR A 33 9.41 11.55 14.51
N ASP A 34 9.60 11.62 15.83
CA ASP A 34 8.82 12.51 16.72
C ASP A 34 8.97 13.99 16.34
N ASN A 35 10.15 14.37 15.84
CA ASN A 35 10.44 15.72 15.40
C ASN A 35 9.98 16.02 13.96
N GLY A 36 9.43 15.03 13.25
CA GLY A 36 8.94 15.13 11.88
C GLY A 36 10.00 15.13 10.78
N LEU A 37 11.28 14.88 11.09
CA LEU A 37 12.38 14.94 10.12
C LEU A 37 12.18 13.96 8.96
N THR A 38 11.87 12.69 9.25
CA THR A 38 11.66 11.66 8.23
C THR A 38 10.51 12.03 7.29
N HIS A 39 9.36 12.42 7.86
CA HIS A 39 8.21 12.87 7.07
C HIS A 39 8.52 14.08 6.19
N GLN A 40 9.16 15.11 6.74
CA GLN A 40 9.48 16.31 5.99
C GLN A 40 10.48 16.04 4.86
N GLN A 41 11.46 15.18 5.10
CA GLN A 41 12.40 14.74 4.06
C GLN A 41 11.68 13.94 2.98
N HIS A 42 10.80 13.02 3.37
CA HIS A 42 10.02 12.20 2.45
C HIS A 42 9.10 13.05 1.55
N LEU A 43 8.27 13.90 2.18
CA LEU A 43 7.40 14.88 1.50
C LEU A 43 8.21 15.75 0.53
N LYS A 44 9.33 16.30 1.00
CA LYS A 44 10.22 17.13 0.19
C LYS A 44 10.78 16.37 -1.02
N ASN A 45 11.24 15.14 -0.82
CA ASN A 45 11.80 14.33 -1.91
C ASN A 45 10.73 14.03 -2.97
N LYS A 46 9.50 13.65 -2.57
CA LYS A 46 8.37 13.46 -3.50
C LYS A 46 8.11 14.74 -4.30
N VAL A 47 7.95 15.87 -3.61
CA VAL A 47 7.67 17.17 -4.22
C VAL A 47 8.79 17.60 -5.18
N ASP A 48 10.05 17.54 -4.76
CA ASP A 48 11.20 17.94 -5.57
C ASP A 48 11.31 17.05 -6.83
N ASN A 49 11.16 15.72 -6.69
CA ASN A 49 11.24 14.77 -7.80
C ASN A 49 10.11 14.98 -8.81
N TRP A 50 8.87 15.16 -8.35
CA TRP A 50 7.73 15.38 -9.24
C TRP A 50 7.79 16.75 -9.91
N MET A 51 8.25 17.79 -9.21
CA MET A 51 8.50 19.10 -9.83
C MET A 51 9.57 19.01 -10.91
N ALA A 52 10.70 18.32 -10.65
CA ALA A 52 11.74 18.13 -11.66
C ALA A 52 11.25 17.31 -12.86
N ALA A 53 10.44 16.27 -12.62
CA ALA A 53 9.80 15.48 -13.66
C ALA A 53 8.79 16.30 -14.48
N ALA A 54 8.06 17.21 -13.84
CA ALA A 54 7.16 18.13 -14.52
C ALA A 54 7.90 19.14 -15.38
N ASP A 55 9.01 19.71 -14.90
CA ASP A 55 9.90 20.58 -15.69
C ASP A 55 10.47 19.84 -16.92
N ALA A 56 10.61 18.52 -16.83
CA ALA A 56 11.02 17.64 -17.94
C ALA A 56 9.85 17.19 -18.86
N GLY A 57 8.61 17.65 -18.62
CA GLY A 57 7.43 17.29 -19.41
C GLY A 57 6.87 15.88 -19.13
N LEU A 58 7.25 15.25 -18.02
CA LEU A 58 6.73 13.92 -17.68
C LEU A 58 5.25 13.98 -17.24
N PHE A 59 4.84 15.08 -16.61
CA PHE A 59 3.47 15.36 -16.13
C PHE A 59 2.54 15.98 -17.19
N SER A 60 3.02 16.15 -18.42
CA SER A 60 2.19 16.51 -19.59
C SER A 60 1.23 15.37 -19.94
N SER A 61 0.15 15.23 -19.17
CA SER A 61 -0.77 14.11 -19.27
C SER A 61 -1.56 14.10 -20.60
N GLU A 62 -1.65 15.24 -21.29
CA GLU A 62 -2.26 15.41 -22.62
C GLU A 62 -1.61 14.54 -23.70
N LYS A 63 -0.35 14.11 -23.51
CA LYS A 63 0.34 13.18 -24.43
C LYS A 63 -0.24 11.77 -24.39
N TRP A 64 -0.97 11.41 -23.33
CA TRP A 64 -1.56 10.09 -23.17
C TRP A 64 -2.99 10.09 -23.75
N PRO A 65 -3.24 9.42 -24.89
CA PRO A 65 -4.57 9.35 -25.48
C PRO A 65 -5.49 8.46 -24.65
N ARG A 66 -6.80 8.68 -24.78
CA ARG A 66 -7.79 7.75 -24.23
C ARG A 66 -7.59 6.35 -24.80
N LEU A 67 -7.44 5.36 -23.94
CA LEU A 67 -7.26 3.97 -24.34
C LEU A 67 -8.60 3.24 -24.37
N ASN A 68 -8.63 2.11 -25.08
CA ASN A 68 -9.82 1.27 -25.23
C ASN A 68 -9.57 -0.12 -24.68
N TYR A 69 -10.65 -0.90 -24.59
CA TYR A 69 -10.57 -2.29 -24.17
C TYR A 69 -9.51 -3.05 -24.95
N THR A 70 -8.57 -3.61 -24.20
CA THR A 70 -7.41 -4.34 -24.72
C THR A 70 -7.14 -5.53 -23.81
N LYS A 71 -7.15 -6.72 -24.41
CA LYS A 71 -6.91 -7.97 -23.70
C LYS A 71 -5.46 -8.11 -23.28
N CYS A 72 -5.26 -8.73 -22.13
CA CYS A 72 -3.96 -9.27 -21.77
C CYS A 72 -3.69 -10.56 -22.53
N ILE A 73 -2.78 -10.50 -23.50
CA ILE A 73 -2.38 -11.65 -24.33
C ILE A 73 -0.87 -11.84 -24.16
N ASP A 74 -0.47 -13.07 -23.79
CA ASP A 74 0.93 -13.45 -23.62
C ASP A 74 1.73 -12.50 -22.71
N GLY A 75 1.07 -12.03 -21.65
CA GLY A 75 1.67 -11.16 -20.64
C GLY A 75 1.71 -9.68 -21.01
N LYS A 76 1.04 -9.26 -22.09
CA LYS A 76 1.00 -7.87 -22.54
C LYS A 76 -0.39 -7.37 -22.87
N VAL A 77 -0.67 -6.12 -22.51
CA VAL A 77 -1.75 -5.28 -23.02
C VAL A 77 -1.12 -4.29 -23.99
N GLU A 78 -1.25 -4.52 -25.29
CA GLU A 78 -0.78 -3.62 -26.35
C GLU A 78 -1.91 -2.63 -26.71
N ALA A 79 -2.09 -1.59 -25.89
CA ALA A 79 -3.22 -0.66 -26.02
C ALA A 79 -3.14 0.21 -27.28
N VAL A 80 -1.92 0.52 -27.72
CA VAL A 80 -1.64 1.10 -29.04
C VAL A 80 -0.64 0.22 -29.76
N LYS A 81 -1.05 -0.31 -30.91
CA LYS A 81 -0.26 -1.28 -31.67
C LYS A 81 1.11 -0.72 -32.07
N GLY A 82 2.17 -1.42 -31.69
CA GLY A 82 3.56 -1.09 -32.00
C GLY A 82 4.15 0.05 -31.16
N ASP A 83 3.43 0.55 -30.16
CA ASP A 83 3.90 1.62 -29.29
C ASP A 83 4.35 1.05 -27.92
N PRO A 84 5.65 1.07 -27.61
CA PRO A 84 6.16 0.61 -26.33
C PRO A 84 5.59 1.36 -25.12
N LEU A 85 5.30 2.66 -25.24
CA LEU A 85 4.78 3.46 -24.12
C LEU A 85 3.33 3.10 -23.76
N HIS A 86 2.60 2.49 -24.69
CA HIS A 86 1.23 2.02 -24.50
C HIS A 86 1.13 0.49 -24.52
N THR A 87 2.26 -0.18 -24.27
CA THR A 87 2.32 -1.64 -24.12
C THR A 87 2.67 -1.98 -22.68
N PHE A 88 1.68 -2.44 -21.93
CA PHE A 88 1.78 -2.70 -20.50
C PHE A 88 2.01 -4.18 -20.22
N LYS A 89 2.90 -4.54 -19.29
CA LYS A 89 2.96 -5.93 -18.82
C LYS A 89 1.68 -6.23 -18.03
N CYS A 90 1.17 -7.45 -18.17
CA CYS A 90 -0.05 -7.85 -17.49
C CYS A 90 -0.04 -9.33 -17.14
N LYS A 91 -0.87 -9.70 -16.17
CA LYS A 91 -1.23 -11.08 -15.87
C LYS A 91 -2.67 -11.13 -15.42
N ASN A 92 -3.51 -11.85 -16.17
CA ASN A 92 -4.92 -12.10 -15.83
C ASN A 92 -5.76 -10.83 -15.58
N ILE A 93 -5.36 -9.68 -16.11
CA ILE A 93 -6.10 -8.41 -16.03
C ILE A 93 -6.14 -7.80 -17.42
N ASP A 94 -7.35 -7.53 -17.90
CA ASP A 94 -7.56 -6.77 -19.13
C ASP A 94 -7.67 -5.27 -18.81
N LEU A 95 -7.20 -4.43 -19.73
CA LEU A 95 -7.45 -2.99 -19.74
C LEU A 95 -8.81 -2.72 -20.40
N TYR A 96 -9.61 -1.83 -19.84
CA TYR A 96 -10.93 -1.45 -20.36
C TYR A 96 -11.01 0.00 -20.82
N ASP A 97 -10.43 0.93 -20.06
CA ASP A 97 -10.42 2.35 -20.39
C ASP A 97 -9.23 3.04 -19.73
N PHE A 98 -8.89 4.22 -20.23
CA PHE A 98 -7.96 5.14 -19.59
C PHE A 98 -8.37 6.56 -19.91
N ILE A 99 -8.42 7.44 -18.92
CA ILE A 99 -8.61 8.87 -19.11
C ILE A 99 -7.46 9.62 -18.43
N ASN A 100 -6.79 10.48 -19.19
CA ASN A 100 -5.68 11.28 -18.69
C ASN A 100 -6.14 12.38 -17.71
N HIS A 101 -5.23 12.87 -16.86
CA HIS A 101 -5.57 13.91 -15.87
C HIS A 101 -5.96 15.24 -16.49
N ALA A 102 -5.40 15.63 -17.66
CA ALA A 102 -5.82 16.81 -18.39
C ALA A 102 -7.33 16.80 -18.73
N THR A 103 -7.89 15.62 -19.01
CA THR A 103 -9.33 15.44 -19.29
C THR A 103 -10.17 15.31 -18.01
N LEU A 104 -9.63 14.73 -16.93
CA LEU A 104 -10.34 14.47 -15.68
C LEU A 104 -10.64 15.70 -14.82
N GLY A 105 -10.44 16.91 -15.36
CA GLY A 105 -10.94 18.11 -14.71
C GLY A 105 -9.86 18.97 -14.08
N SER A 106 -8.65 18.92 -14.65
CA SER A 106 -7.78 20.10 -14.62
C SER A 106 -7.82 20.85 -15.96
N PRO A 107 -8.96 21.49 -16.32
CA PRO A 107 -9.13 22.13 -17.63
C PRO A 107 -8.25 23.37 -17.85
N ASN A 108 -7.25 23.64 -17.00
CA ASN A 108 -6.28 24.73 -17.15
C ASN A 108 -4.82 24.28 -16.85
N GLY A 109 -4.53 22.98 -16.77
CA GLY A 109 -3.16 22.49 -16.65
C GLY A 109 -2.43 22.55 -17.99
N TRP A 110 -1.97 23.75 -18.33
CA TRP A 110 -1.02 24.13 -19.38
C TRP A 110 -1.48 24.19 -20.86
N ASP A 111 -1.97 25.37 -21.28
CA ASP A 111 -1.36 26.26 -22.30
C ASP A 111 -2.30 27.46 -22.61
N GLU A 112 -1.93 28.65 -22.11
CA GLU A 112 -2.14 30.01 -22.69
C GLU A 112 -1.82 31.12 -21.65
N ALA A 113 -1.81 30.79 -20.34
CA ALA A 113 -1.65 31.76 -19.24
C ALA A 113 -0.31 31.74 -18.46
N GLY A 114 0.53 30.71 -18.62
CA GLY A 114 1.87 30.66 -18.00
C GLY A 114 1.92 30.50 -16.47
N ASP A 115 0.93 29.83 -15.85
CA ASP A 115 0.78 29.71 -14.38
C ASP A 115 1.28 28.39 -13.75
N GLY A 116 1.57 27.34 -14.54
CA GLY A 116 2.40 26.20 -14.11
C GLY A 116 1.84 25.35 -12.95
N LEU A 117 0.56 24.97 -13.02
CA LEU A 117 -0.07 24.04 -12.07
C LEU A 117 0.21 22.57 -12.44
N LEU A 118 0.59 21.75 -11.46
CA LEU A 118 0.86 20.32 -11.65
C LEU A 118 -0.42 19.51 -11.81
N LEU A 119 -0.42 18.64 -12.81
CA LEU A 119 -1.48 17.66 -13.06
C LEU A 119 -1.16 16.34 -12.37
N THR A 120 -1.63 16.19 -11.13
CA THR A 120 -1.38 14.96 -10.37
C THR A 120 -2.66 14.26 -9.95
N GLY A 121 -2.61 12.93 -9.92
CA GLY A 121 -3.59 12.06 -9.28
C GLY A 121 -3.08 11.47 -7.98
N SER A 122 -3.99 10.99 -7.13
CA SER A 122 -3.66 10.43 -5.82
C SER A 122 -4.72 9.41 -5.34
N GLY A 123 -5.22 9.53 -4.12
CA GLY A 123 -6.22 8.64 -3.53
C GLY A 123 -7.46 8.53 -4.42
N SER A 124 -8.16 7.41 -4.32
CA SER A 124 -9.42 7.19 -5.03
C SER A 124 -10.31 6.25 -4.24
N TRP A 125 -11.61 6.46 -4.32
CA TRP A 125 -12.57 5.61 -3.61
C TRP A 125 -13.91 5.56 -4.34
N GLY A 126 -14.57 4.41 -4.27
CA GLY A 126 -15.80 4.13 -5.00
C GLY A 126 -17.04 4.12 -4.12
N TRP A 127 -18.18 4.31 -4.78
CA TRP A 127 -19.51 4.13 -4.21
C TRP A 127 -20.41 3.49 -5.26
N THR A 128 -21.20 2.49 -4.86
CA THR A 128 -22.24 1.90 -5.70
C THR A 128 -23.59 2.30 -5.15
N ASP A 129 -24.43 2.88 -6.00
CA ASP A 129 -25.80 3.20 -5.61
C ASP A 129 -26.62 1.91 -5.44
N PRO A 130 -27.14 1.62 -4.23
CA PRO A 130 -27.82 0.36 -3.97
C PRO A 130 -29.17 0.22 -4.70
N GLU A 131 -29.78 1.34 -5.13
CA GLU A 131 -31.08 1.33 -5.81
C GLU A 131 -30.95 1.06 -7.32
N SER A 132 -30.05 1.78 -7.99
CA SER A 132 -29.85 1.66 -9.44
C SER A 132 -28.75 0.68 -9.86
N GLY A 133 -27.85 0.31 -8.94
CA GLY A 133 -26.66 -0.49 -9.24
C GLY A 133 -25.58 0.28 -10.03
N ARG A 134 -25.72 1.60 -10.18
CA ARG A 134 -24.71 2.45 -10.85
C ARG A 134 -23.47 2.59 -9.98
N GLU A 135 -22.32 2.53 -10.61
CA GLU A 135 -21.01 2.52 -9.95
C GLU A 135 -20.27 3.83 -10.21
N PHE A 136 -19.81 4.48 -9.14
CA PHE A 136 -19.14 5.77 -9.20
C PHE A 136 -17.78 5.71 -8.50
N ILE A 137 -16.84 6.49 -9.01
CA ILE A 137 -15.52 6.67 -8.42
C ILE A 137 -15.23 8.16 -8.22
N ALA A 138 -14.74 8.50 -7.04
CA ALA A 138 -14.09 9.77 -6.76
C ALA A 138 -12.58 9.60 -6.92
N SER A 139 -11.98 10.37 -7.82
CA SER A 139 -10.56 10.34 -8.13
C SER A 139 -9.90 11.62 -7.64
N GLY A 140 -9.07 11.51 -6.62
CA GLY A 140 -8.31 12.62 -6.06
C GLY A 140 -7.34 13.19 -7.09
N MET A 141 -7.37 14.52 -7.23
CA MET A 141 -6.48 15.30 -8.08
C MET A 141 -5.89 16.47 -7.30
N TYR A 142 -4.84 17.11 -7.81
CA TYR A 142 -4.23 18.27 -7.13
C TYR A 142 -5.23 19.41 -6.85
N ASP A 143 -5.98 19.81 -7.87
CA ASP A 143 -6.89 20.96 -7.89
C ASP A 143 -8.33 20.63 -7.50
N GLY A 144 -8.64 19.36 -7.22
CA GLY A 144 -9.98 18.95 -6.83
C GLY A 144 -10.16 17.43 -6.85
N THR A 145 -11.38 17.00 -7.14
CA THR A 145 -11.76 15.59 -7.22
C THR A 145 -12.60 15.39 -8.48
N ALA A 146 -12.14 14.50 -9.36
CA ALA A 146 -12.92 14.06 -10.51
C ALA A 146 -13.95 13.02 -10.06
N LEU A 147 -15.18 13.16 -10.52
CA LEU A 147 -16.31 12.30 -10.16
C LEU A 147 -16.77 11.57 -11.42
N LEU A 148 -16.52 10.26 -11.47
CA LEU A 148 -16.73 9.45 -12.66
C LEU A 148 -17.79 8.38 -12.40
N GLU A 149 -18.54 8.03 -13.44
CA GLU A 149 -19.35 6.82 -13.48
C GLU A 149 -18.63 5.73 -14.29
N ILE A 150 -18.67 4.50 -13.80
CA ILE A 150 -18.22 3.31 -14.51
C ILE A 150 -19.44 2.73 -15.23
N LEU A 151 -19.47 2.88 -16.56
CA LEU A 151 -20.54 2.37 -17.40
C LEU A 151 -20.45 0.84 -17.54
N PRO A 152 -21.58 0.13 -17.72
CA PRO A 152 -21.62 -1.34 -17.84
C PRO A 152 -20.72 -1.91 -18.93
N GLU A 153 -20.47 -1.14 -20.00
CA GLU A 153 -19.60 -1.51 -21.12
C GLU A 153 -18.10 -1.43 -20.77
N GLY A 154 -17.75 -1.04 -19.53
CA GLY A 154 -16.38 -0.84 -19.08
C GLY A 154 -15.78 0.44 -19.64
N ARG A 155 -16.52 1.53 -19.54
CA ARG A 155 -16.08 2.88 -19.92
C ARG A 155 -16.27 3.84 -18.78
N LEU A 156 -15.30 4.72 -18.60
CA LEU A 156 -15.38 5.84 -17.66
C LEU A 156 -16.13 7.00 -18.31
N LEU A 157 -17.14 7.51 -17.61
CA LEU A 157 -17.83 8.75 -17.93
C LEU A 157 -17.45 9.80 -16.87
N HIS A 158 -16.71 10.82 -17.28
CA HIS A 158 -16.38 11.95 -16.40
C HIS A 158 -17.63 12.82 -16.21
N LEU A 159 -18.36 12.59 -15.12
CA LEU A 159 -19.65 13.23 -14.85
C LEU A 159 -19.49 14.65 -14.31
N ALA A 160 -18.57 14.82 -13.36
CA ALA A 160 -18.43 16.08 -12.66
C ALA A 160 -17.04 16.27 -12.06
N PHE A 161 -16.76 17.50 -11.67
CA PHE A 161 -15.56 17.88 -10.95
C PHE A 161 -15.92 18.72 -9.71
N LEU A 162 -15.37 18.34 -8.56
CA LEU A 162 -15.47 19.08 -7.31
C LEU A 162 -14.14 19.80 -7.03
N PRO A 163 -14.07 21.13 -7.14
CA PRO A 163 -12.85 21.88 -6.88
C PRO A 163 -12.37 21.78 -5.44
N SER A 164 -11.05 21.81 -5.25
CA SER A 164 -10.44 22.00 -3.94
C SER A 164 -10.73 23.42 -3.43
N PRO A 165 -10.99 23.61 -2.12
CA PRO A 165 -11.26 24.93 -1.55
C PRO A 165 -9.98 25.75 -1.31
N VAL A 166 -8.79 25.21 -1.62
CA VAL A 166 -7.48 25.84 -1.35
C VAL A 166 -6.88 26.42 -2.62
N ASP A 167 -6.20 27.56 -2.48
CA ASP A 167 -5.45 28.23 -3.56
C ASP A 167 -4.51 27.25 -4.28
N PRO A 168 -4.70 27.02 -5.59
CA PRO A 168 -3.89 26.08 -6.37
C PRO A 168 -2.39 26.43 -6.44
N ASN A 169 -1.95 27.58 -5.91
CA ASN A 169 -0.52 27.89 -5.74
C ASN A 169 0.08 27.30 -4.45
N ASP A 170 -0.72 26.75 -3.53
CA ASP A 170 -0.21 26.00 -2.38
C ASP A 170 0.31 24.62 -2.82
N ARG A 171 1.63 24.54 -2.96
CA ARG A 171 2.38 23.34 -3.40
C ARG A 171 2.89 22.49 -2.23
N TYR A 172 2.33 22.64 -1.03
CA TYR A 172 2.77 21.85 0.14
C TYR A 172 2.54 20.34 -0.05
N SER A 173 1.44 19.97 -0.68
CA SER A 173 1.09 18.58 -1.02
C SER A 173 0.32 18.53 -2.33
N PHE A 174 0.54 17.46 -3.10
CA PHE A 174 -0.11 17.25 -4.40
C PHE A 174 -1.17 16.14 -4.40
N TRP A 175 -1.51 15.61 -3.22
CA TRP A 175 -2.45 14.50 -3.08
C TRP A 175 -3.70 14.85 -2.28
N LYS A 176 -4.68 13.97 -2.44
CA LYS A 176 -5.90 13.87 -1.64
C LYS A 176 -6.09 12.42 -1.25
N GLU A 177 -6.62 12.22 -0.04
CA GLU A 177 -7.04 10.92 0.45
C GLU A 177 -8.55 10.89 0.64
N LEU A 178 -9.16 9.78 0.23
CA LEU A 178 -10.60 9.65 0.14
C LEU A 178 -11.09 8.35 0.78
N ARG A 179 -12.25 8.41 1.44
CA ARG A 179 -13.00 7.24 1.91
C ARG A 179 -14.50 7.46 1.73
N SER A 180 -15.24 6.40 1.42
CA SER A 180 -16.70 6.44 1.46
C SER A 180 -17.21 6.39 2.90
N TYR A 181 -18.34 7.05 3.13
CA TYR A 181 -19.19 6.85 4.29
C TYR A 181 -20.64 6.80 3.81
N LYS A 182 -21.27 5.63 3.80
CA LYS A 182 -22.59 5.42 3.19
C LYS A 182 -22.55 5.85 1.71
N HIS A 183 -23.29 6.90 1.35
CA HIS A 183 -23.29 7.53 0.02
C HIS A 183 -22.51 8.85 -0.04
N TYR A 184 -21.79 9.19 1.03
CA TYR A 184 -20.90 10.34 1.08
C TYR A 184 -19.49 9.96 0.70
N MET A 185 -18.77 10.90 0.10
CA MET A 185 -17.33 10.83 -0.08
C MET A 185 -16.66 11.83 0.87
N ILE A 186 -15.75 11.31 1.69
CA ILE A 186 -14.95 12.05 2.67
C ILE A 186 -13.59 12.32 2.02
N ILE A 187 -13.19 13.59 1.90
CA ILE A 187 -12.03 14.01 1.10
C ILE A 187 -11.10 14.88 1.94
N GLY A 188 -9.91 14.37 2.28
CA GLY A 188 -8.87 15.07 3.02
C GLY A 188 -7.67 15.48 2.15
N SER A 189 -6.85 16.41 2.64
CA SER A 189 -5.58 16.81 2.02
C SER A 189 -4.66 17.46 3.05
N GLU A 190 -3.35 17.37 2.83
CA GLU A 190 -2.35 18.07 3.65
C GLU A 190 -2.22 19.56 3.32
N ARG A 191 -2.90 20.03 2.28
CA ARG A 191 -2.88 21.44 1.90
C ARG A 191 -3.56 22.28 2.99
N ARG A 192 -2.93 23.40 3.34
CA ARG A 192 -3.38 24.21 4.48
C ARG A 192 -4.73 24.86 4.16
N GLY A 193 -5.66 24.78 5.11
CA GLY A 193 -7.01 25.29 4.95
C GLY A 193 -7.93 24.42 4.10
N HIS A 194 -7.50 23.22 3.69
CA HIS A 194 -8.35 22.32 2.92
C HIS A 194 -9.55 21.82 3.72
N GLY A 195 -9.32 21.47 4.98
CA GLY A 195 -10.27 20.74 5.82
C GLY A 195 -10.58 19.36 5.26
N VAL A 196 -11.72 18.80 5.68
CA VAL A 196 -12.29 17.59 5.09
C VAL A 196 -13.61 17.91 4.42
N GLN A 197 -13.67 17.76 3.10
CA GLN A 197 -14.90 17.96 2.32
C GLN A 197 -15.79 16.69 2.42
N ILE A 198 -17.09 16.86 2.63
CA ILE A 198 -18.07 15.78 2.66
C ILE A 198 -19.06 15.98 1.51
N PHE A 199 -18.92 15.18 0.46
CA PHE A 199 -19.73 15.30 -0.76
C PHE A 199 -20.79 14.19 -0.85
N ASP A 200 -22.04 14.52 -1.19
CA ASP A 200 -23.11 13.54 -1.40
C ASP A 200 -23.05 12.98 -2.83
N MET A 201 -22.62 11.72 -2.98
CA MET A 201 -22.45 11.08 -4.28
C MET A 201 -23.77 10.90 -5.04
N ARG A 202 -24.93 10.92 -4.37
CA ARG A 202 -26.25 10.82 -5.04
C ARG A 202 -26.52 12.02 -5.95
N LYS A 203 -25.85 13.16 -5.74
CA LYS A 203 -25.93 14.30 -6.66
C LYS A 203 -25.56 13.90 -8.10
N LEU A 204 -24.64 12.95 -8.27
CA LEU A 204 -24.23 12.40 -9.57
C LEU A 204 -25.37 11.66 -10.29
N LEU A 205 -26.34 11.10 -9.55
CA LEU A 205 -27.46 10.37 -10.16
C LEU A 205 -28.31 11.27 -11.06
N THR A 206 -28.33 12.57 -10.77
CA THR A 206 -29.15 13.58 -11.46
C THR A 206 -28.39 14.37 -12.53
N VAL A 207 -27.08 14.17 -12.65
CA VAL A 207 -26.26 14.84 -13.67
C VAL A 207 -26.68 14.32 -15.05
N ASN A 208 -26.97 15.22 -15.97
CA ASN A 208 -27.24 14.87 -17.36
C ASN A 208 -25.92 14.56 -18.08
N PRO A 209 -25.67 13.33 -18.57
CA PRO A 209 -24.45 12.97 -19.26
C PRO A 209 -24.11 13.86 -20.46
N ALA A 210 -25.11 14.42 -21.15
CA ALA A 210 -24.90 15.32 -22.29
C ALA A 210 -24.34 16.71 -21.91
N LYS A 211 -24.34 17.05 -20.61
CA LYS A 211 -23.76 18.28 -20.06
C LYS A 211 -22.48 18.03 -19.25
N ALA A 212 -22.02 16.78 -19.21
CA ALA A 212 -20.85 16.39 -18.44
C ALA A 212 -19.54 16.80 -19.16
N PRO A 213 -18.46 17.09 -18.41
CA PRO A 213 -18.42 17.17 -16.95
C PRO A 213 -19.06 18.47 -16.43
N VAL A 214 -19.83 18.37 -15.34
CA VAL A 214 -20.33 19.56 -14.62
C VAL A 214 -19.35 19.97 -13.52
N LYS A 215 -19.09 21.27 -13.39
CA LYS A 215 -18.27 21.79 -12.28
C LYS A 215 -19.17 22.16 -11.11
N PHE A 216 -18.96 21.51 -9.96
CA PHE A 216 -19.60 21.89 -8.69
C PHE A 216 -18.91 23.11 -8.08
N ASP A 217 -19.61 23.79 -7.17
CA ASP A 217 -18.99 24.75 -6.27
C ASP A 217 -18.27 24.01 -5.13
N GLY A 218 -17.00 24.36 -4.89
CA GLY A 218 -16.14 23.65 -3.94
C GLY A 218 -16.60 23.70 -2.48
N LEU A 219 -17.50 24.62 -2.12
CA LEU A 219 -18.06 24.76 -0.78
C LEU A 219 -19.59 24.67 -0.74
N ALA A 220 -20.28 25.38 -1.64
CA ALA A 220 -21.73 25.45 -1.63
C ALA A 220 -22.41 24.13 -2.00
N ASP A 221 -21.72 23.26 -2.75
CA ASP A 221 -22.22 21.93 -3.11
C ASP A 221 -21.76 20.82 -2.15
N LEU A 222 -21.06 21.15 -1.06
CA LEU A 222 -20.76 20.17 -0.02
C LEU A 222 -21.98 19.89 0.85
N THR A 223 -22.06 18.68 1.40
CA THR A 223 -22.99 18.40 2.50
C THR A 223 -22.47 19.04 3.77
N GLY A 224 -21.18 18.86 4.04
CA GLY A 224 -20.47 19.46 5.18
C GLY A 224 -18.99 19.67 4.87
N HIS A 225 -18.36 20.51 5.67
CA HIS A 225 -16.94 20.82 5.57
C HIS A 225 -16.34 20.92 6.97
N PHE A 226 -15.46 19.98 7.31
CA PHE A 226 -14.86 19.91 8.62
C PHE A 226 -13.53 20.67 8.66
N MET A 227 -13.44 21.65 9.55
CA MET A 227 -12.28 22.55 9.68
C MET A 227 -11.64 22.54 11.07
N GLU A 228 -12.16 21.77 12.04
CA GLU A 228 -11.65 21.73 13.42
C GLU A 228 -10.40 20.84 13.55
N MET A 229 -9.43 21.03 12.65
CA MET A 229 -8.09 20.42 12.70
C MET A 229 -7.03 21.52 12.74
N PRO A 230 -5.85 21.25 13.32
CA PRO A 230 -4.70 22.12 13.15
C PRO A 230 -4.46 22.41 11.65
N LEU A 231 -4.35 23.71 11.31
CA LEU A 231 -4.20 24.25 9.96
C LEU A 231 -5.23 23.77 8.91
N GLY A 232 -6.27 23.03 9.28
CA GLY A 232 -7.17 22.36 8.34
C GLY A 232 -6.46 21.37 7.42
N ALA A 233 -5.38 20.73 7.86
CA ALA A 233 -4.60 19.77 7.06
C ALA A 233 -4.62 18.37 7.70
N SER A 234 -4.70 17.33 6.87
CA SER A 234 -4.62 15.91 7.28
C SER A 234 -3.91 15.10 6.21
N HIS A 235 -3.02 14.19 6.61
CA HIS A 235 -2.40 13.26 5.67
C HIS A 235 -3.46 12.35 5.03
N ASN A 236 -4.29 11.74 5.88
CA ASN A 236 -5.30 10.79 5.47
C ASN A 236 -6.58 10.95 6.32
N VAL A 237 -7.67 10.38 5.81
CA VAL A 237 -8.97 10.27 6.49
C VAL A 237 -9.40 8.82 6.48
N VAL A 238 -9.78 8.30 7.63
CA VAL A 238 -10.21 6.90 7.80
C VAL A 238 -11.64 6.89 8.32
N VAL A 239 -12.46 5.94 7.89
CA VAL A 239 -13.89 5.90 8.23
C VAL A 239 -14.23 4.58 8.90
N ASN A 240 -14.88 4.64 10.05
CA ASN A 240 -15.57 3.50 10.65
C ASN A 240 -17.07 3.69 10.45
N GLU A 241 -17.59 3.13 9.36
CA GLU A 241 -18.99 3.32 8.97
C GLU A 241 -19.96 2.69 9.98
N GLU A 242 -19.63 1.54 10.58
CA GLU A 242 -20.47 0.85 11.59
C GLU A 242 -20.67 1.71 12.85
N LYS A 243 -19.71 2.58 13.16
CA LYS A 243 -19.73 3.48 14.33
C LYS A 243 -19.97 4.94 13.98
N GLU A 244 -20.20 5.26 12.71
CA GLU A 244 -20.59 6.57 12.20
C GLU A 244 -19.62 7.71 12.55
N TYR A 245 -18.32 7.45 12.44
CA TYR A 245 -17.27 8.48 12.63
C TYR A 245 -16.14 8.33 11.61
N MET A 246 -15.38 9.40 11.44
CA MET A 246 -14.08 9.38 10.77
C MET A 246 -12.95 9.76 11.72
N VAL A 247 -11.73 9.41 11.34
CA VAL A 247 -10.51 9.89 11.98
C VAL A 247 -9.67 10.60 10.93
N ALA A 248 -9.29 11.85 11.20
CA ALA A 248 -8.23 12.49 10.45
C ALA A 248 -6.90 12.16 11.12
N VAL A 249 -5.91 11.78 10.32
CA VAL A 249 -4.57 11.38 10.79
C VAL A 249 -3.49 12.21 10.11
N GLY A 250 -2.34 12.33 10.77
CA GLY A 250 -1.21 13.09 10.25
C GLY A 250 -1.49 14.58 10.12
N SER A 251 -2.38 15.14 10.96
CA SER A 251 -2.74 16.56 10.89
C SER A 251 -1.57 17.49 11.21
N ALA A 252 -1.35 18.50 10.38
CA ALA A 252 -0.23 19.41 10.53
C ALA A 252 -0.60 20.64 11.40
N PRO A 253 0.29 21.12 12.29
CA PRO A 253 1.66 20.64 12.50
C PRO A 253 1.74 19.52 13.53
N ARG A 254 2.79 18.70 13.44
CA ARG A 254 3.15 17.70 14.48
C ARG A 254 3.38 18.32 15.86
N THR A 255 3.74 19.60 15.92
CA THR A 255 3.95 20.34 17.16
C THR A 255 2.67 20.81 17.82
N ASP A 256 1.49 20.47 17.27
CA ASP A 256 0.21 20.72 17.92
C ASP A 256 0.18 20.02 19.28
N VAL A 257 -0.11 20.76 20.35
CA VAL A 257 -0.03 20.26 21.73
C VAL A 257 -1.23 19.43 22.14
N GLU A 258 -2.33 19.48 21.37
CA GLU A 258 -3.56 18.76 21.70
C GLU A 258 -3.55 17.36 21.09
N CYS A 259 -3.22 17.26 19.80
CA CYS A 259 -3.39 16.03 19.04
C CYS A 259 -2.07 15.48 18.46
N GLN A 260 -0.98 16.25 18.43
CA GLN A 260 0.37 15.81 18.04
C GLN A 260 0.45 15.06 16.69
N ALA A 261 -0.44 15.42 15.74
CA ALA A 261 -0.65 14.73 14.46
C ALA A 261 -1.09 13.25 14.54
N GLY A 262 -1.62 12.83 15.69
CA GLY A 262 -2.22 11.52 15.90
C GLY A 262 -3.67 11.45 15.42
N LEU A 263 -4.50 10.67 16.11
CA LEU A 263 -5.89 10.40 15.74
C LEU A 263 -6.80 11.58 16.13
N ILE A 264 -7.47 12.24 15.16
CA ILE A 264 -8.52 13.22 15.43
C ILE A 264 -9.89 12.63 15.11
N PHE A 265 -10.71 12.34 16.12
CA PHE A 265 -12.02 11.73 15.95
C PHE A 265 -13.10 12.75 15.59
N VAL A 266 -13.91 12.47 14.58
CA VAL A 266 -14.95 13.37 14.07
C VAL A 266 -16.27 12.63 13.89
N ASP A 267 -17.34 13.16 14.47
CA ASP A 267 -18.71 12.60 14.38
C ASP A 267 -19.27 12.79 12.96
N LEU A 268 -19.79 11.71 12.37
CA LEU A 268 -20.45 11.70 11.06
C LEU A 268 -21.94 11.29 11.12
N LYS A 269 -22.58 11.34 12.29
CA LYS A 269 -24.04 11.09 12.41
C LYS A 269 -24.88 12.11 11.66
N ASP A 270 -24.47 13.38 11.70
CA ASP A 270 -24.99 14.45 10.85
C ASP A 270 -23.86 14.97 9.95
N PRO A 271 -23.72 14.42 8.73
CA PRO A 271 -22.66 14.82 7.79
C PRO A 271 -22.75 16.29 7.35
N SER A 272 -23.86 16.98 7.61
CA SER A 272 -23.97 18.42 7.33
C SER A 272 -23.30 19.30 8.39
N LYS A 273 -23.00 18.72 9.55
CA LYS A 273 -22.39 19.40 10.69
C LYS A 273 -21.36 18.47 11.36
N PRO A 274 -20.31 18.05 10.63
CA PRO A 274 -19.27 17.21 11.21
C PRO A 274 -18.59 17.97 12.35
N LYS A 275 -18.32 17.28 13.46
CA LYS A 275 -17.79 17.90 14.67
C LYS A 275 -16.67 17.08 15.28
N LYS A 276 -15.60 17.76 15.72
CA LYS A 276 -14.53 17.13 16.50
C LYS A 276 -15.10 16.56 17.81
N ILE A 277 -14.81 15.29 18.09
CA ILE A 277 -15.17 14.62 19.34
C ILE A 277 -14.02 14.79 20.36
N ALA A 278 -12.83 14.34 19.97
CA ALA A 278 -11.61 14.31 20.78
C ALA A 278 -10.42 13.97 19.87
N CYS A 279 -9.23 13.80 20.43
CA CYS A 279 -8.09 13.22 19.73
C CYS A 279 -7.19 12.38 20.64
N ASN A 280 -6.33 11.58 20.03
CA ASN A 280 -5.28 10.79 20.68
C ASN A 280 -3.94 11.05 19.99
N GLY A 281 -3.04 11.73 20.69
CA GLY A 281 -1.67 11.98 20.24
C GLY A 281 -0.62 11.18 20.99
N ASP A 282 -1.00 10.16 21.77
CA ASP A 282 -0.12 9.52 22.76
C ASP A 282 1.14 8.87 22.15
N ASP A 283 1.07 8.41 20.89
CA ASP A 283 2.22 7.88 20.13
C ASP A 283 2.70 8.85 19.03
N GLY A 284 2.19 10.08 19.03
CA GLY A 284 2.53 11.11 18.05
C GLY A 284 1.87 10.90 16.69
N TYR A 285 2.65 11.04 15.61
CA TYR A 285 2.14 11.07 14.25
C TYR A 285 1.63 9.70 13.80
N VAL A 286 0.40 9.69 13.27
CA VAL A 286 -0.21 8.53 12.62
C VAL A 286 -0.29 8.82 11.12
N HIS A 287 0.30 7.96 10.28
CA HIS A 287 0.31 8.15 8.83
C HIS A 287 -1.01 7.70 8.20
N ASP A 288 -1.36 6.43 8.38
CA ASP A 288 -2.66 5.85 8.05
C ASP A 288 -3.16 5.03 9.25
N ALA A 289 -4.44 4.67 9.24
CA ALA A 289 -5.02 3.78 10.21
C ALA A 289 -6.17 2.95 9.63
N GLN A 290 -6.49 1.85 10.30
CA GLN A 290 -7.74 1.13 10.08
C GLN A 290 -8.50 1.00 11.39
N CYS A 291 -9.68 1.62 11.48
CA CYS A 291 -10.52 1.58 12.67
C CYS A 291 -11.74 0.70 12.44
N LEU A 292 -11.90 -0.34 13.26
CA LEU A 292 -12.96 -1.34 13.11
C LEU A 292 -13.49 -1.76 14.49
N PRO A 293 -14.78 -2.13 14.57
CA PRO A 293 -15.29 -2.91 15.69
C PRO A 293 -14.54 -4.24 15.75
N TYR A 294 -13.94 -4.55 16.89
CA TYR A 294 -13.12 -5.73 17.05
C TYR A 294 -13.96 -7.00 17.13
N LYS A 295 -13.66 -7.93 16.22
CA LYS A 295 -14.34 -9.22 16.07
C LYS A 295 -13.34 -10.40 16.10
N GLY A 296 -12.08 -10.15 16.47
CA GLY A 296 -11.01 -11.16 16.52
C GLY A 296 -10.99 -12.01 17.80
N PRO A 297 -10.01 -12.92 17.95
CA PRO A 297 -10.00 -13.91 19.04
C PRO A 297 -9.58 -13.38 20.41
N ASP A 298 -9.03 -12.16 20.51
CA ASP A 298 -8.64 -11.57 21.79
C ASP A 298 -9.88 -11.16 22.60
N THR A 299 -10.30 -12.05 23.49
CA THR A 299 -11.54 -11.88 24.28
C THR A 299 -11.57 -10.63 25.16
N ARG A 300 -10.42 -10.00 25.46
CA ARG A 300 -10.34 -8.74 26.25
C ARG A 300 -10.95 -7.55 25.50
N TYR A 301 -10.87 -7.59 24.17
CA TYR A 301 -11.26 -6.48 23.28
C TYR A 301 -12.50 -6.80 22.44
N GLN A 302 -13.13 -7.97 22.62
CA GLN A 302 -14.34 -8.34 21.88
C GLN A 302 -15.44 -7.26 21.96
N GLY A 303 -15.92 -6.82 20.79
CA GLY A 303 -16.95 -5.78 20.66
C GLY A 303 -16.47 -4.34 20.92
N ARG A 304 -15.20 -4.15 21.28
CA ARG A 304 -14.57 -2.82 21.40
C ARG A 304 -14.34 -2.21 20.03
N ASP A 305 -13.98 -0.93 20.01
CA ASP A 305 -13.62 -0.22 18.79
C ASP A 305 -12.10 -0.03 18.76
N ILE A 306 -11.43 -0.63 17.79
CA ILE A 306 -9.97 -0.73 17.73
C ILE A 306 -9.47 -0.03 16.48
N CYS A 307 -8.45 0.82 16.62
CA CYS A 307 -7.71 1.38 15.50
C CYS A 307 -6.31 0.75 15.43
N TYR A 308 -5.94 0.26 14.25
CA TYR A 308 -4.59 -0.15 13.89
C TYR A 308 -3.93 1.02 13.18
N GLY A 309 -3.00 1.70 13.84
CA GLY A 309 -2.26 2.86 13.31
C GLY A 309 -0.89 2.45 12.77
N TYR A 310 -0.50 3.08 11.66
CA TYR A 310 0.79 2.90 10.99
C TYR A 310 1.57 4.21 11.14
N ASN A 311 2.53 4.21 12.05
CA ASN A 311 3.05 5.44 12.66
C ASN A 311 4.48 5.77 12.21
N GLU A 312 4.84 5.42 10.97
CA GLU A 312 6.17 5.56 10.37
C GLU A 312 7.28 4.69 11.00
N ASP A 313 7.27 4.51 12.31
CA ASP A 313 8.27 3.72 13.04
C ASP A 313 7.70 2.48 13.73
N SER A 314 6.37 2.31 13.71
CA SER A 314 5.68 1.26 14.45
C SER A 314 4.27 0.98 13.92
N LEU A 315 3.81 -0.25 14.20
CA LEU A 315 2.40 -0.62 14.29
C LEU A 315 1.90 -0.32 15.70
N THR A 316 0.92 0.57 15.82
CA THR A 316 0.33 0.95 17.11
C THR A 316 -1.14 0.59 17.15
N ILE A 317 -1.55 -0.16 18.16
CA ILE A 317 -2.93 -0.62 18.32
C ILE A 317 -3.58 0.21 19.42
N TYR A 318 -4.71 0.83 19.13
CA TYR A 318 -5.45 1.71 20.03
C TYR A 318 -6.81 1.11 20.38
N ASP A 319 -7.20 1.21 21.64
CA ASP A 319 -8.61 1.13 22.03
C ASP A 319 -9.23 2.52 21.94
N VAL A 320 -10.15 2.69 20.99
CA VAL A 320 -10.86 3.95 20.75
C VAL A 320 -12.33 3.85 21.09
N THR A 321 -12.73 2.87 21.91
CA THR A 321 -14.14 2.65 22.29
C THR A 321 -14.78 3.91 22.86
N ASP A 322 -14.11 4.53 23.83
CA ASP A 322 -14.40 5.89 24.30
C ASP A 322 -13.41 6.85 23.64
N LYS A 323 -13.86 7.61 22.65
CA LYS A 323 -13.02 8.54 21.87
C LYS A 323 -12.41 9.63 22.76
N THR A 324 -13.04 9.96 23.89
CA THR A 324 -12.54 10.98 24.83
C THR A 324 -11.50 10.45 25.80
N LYS A 325 -11.33 9.12 25.85
CA LYS A 325 -10.40 8.40 26.73
C LYS A 325 -9.76 7.22 26.00
N SER A 326 -9.48 7.40 24.71
CA SER A 326 -8.80 6.36 23.93
C SER A 326 -7.42 6.10 24.50
N THR A 327 -6.97 4.85 24.44
CA THR A 327 -5.69 4.41 25.02
C THR A 327 -4.93 3.55 24.03
N ILE A 328 -3.61 3.56 24.12
CA ILE A 328 -2.77 2.59 23.40
C ILE A 328 -2.84 1.22 24.09
N ILE A 329 -3.04 0.17 23.30
CA ILE A 329 -2.93 -1.23 23.71
C ILE A 329 -1.47 -1.70 23.56
N SER A 330 -0.88 -1.46 22.39
CA SER A 330 0.52 -1.84 22.09
C SER A 330 1.16 -0.87 21.11
N VAL A 331 2.46 -0.67 21.26
CA VAL A 331 3.34 -0.05 20.26
C VAL A 331 4.37 -1.09 19.87
N THR A 332 4.45 -1.47 18.60
CA THR A 332 5.34 -2.55 18.15
C THR A 332 6.04 -2.14 16.86
N SER A 333 7.37 -2.11 16.90
CA SER A 333 8.22 -1.82 15.75
C SER A 333 8.73 -3.13 15.14
N TYR A 334 9.52 -3.06 14.08
CA TYR A 334 10.08 -4.23 13.40
C TYR A 334 11.45 -3.95 12.80
N GLU A 335 12.20 -5.03 12.58
CA GLU A 335 13.53 -4.94 12.00
C GLU A 335 13.49 -4.35 10.59
N GLY A 336 14.28 -3.30 10.38
CA GLY A 336 14.38 -2.63 9.09
C GLY A 336 13.44 -1.45 8.90
N VAL A 337 12.47 -1.22 9.81
CA VAL A 337 11.47 -0.15 9.67
C VAL A 337 12.08 1.17 9.21
N GLN A 338 11.49 1.78 8.18
CA GLN A 338 11.86 3.10 7.68
C GLN A 338 10.67 4.06 7.68
N TYR A 339 9.50 3.57 7.30
CA TYR A 339 8.27 4.34 7.16
C TYR A 339 7.05 3.40 7.14
N SER A 340 6.69 2.79 8.28
CA SER A 340 5.45 2.03 8.43
C SER A 340 4.27 2.88 7.92
N HIS A 341 3.76 2.52 6.75
CA HIS A 341 3.00 3.42 5.91
C HIS A 341 1.51 3.08 5.97
N GLN A 342 1.14 1.89 5.52
CA GLN A 342 -0.23 1.45 5.48
C GLN A 342 -0.35 -0.03 5.85
N GLY A 343 -1.56 -0.42 6.20
CA GLY A 343 -1.88 -1.81 6.43
C GLY A 343 -3.37 -2.06 6.52
N VAL A 344 -3.72 -3.33 6.59
CA VAL A 344 -5.10 -3.79 6.56
C VAL A 344 -5.25 -5.14 7.27
N VAL A 345 -6.28 -5.29 8.10
CA VAL A 345 -6.64 -6.59 8.67
C VAL A 345 -7.03 -7.57 7.56
N LEU A 346 -6.59 -8.81 7.71
CA LEU A 346 -6.84 -9.87 6.74
C LEU A 346 -8.34 -10.19 6.60
N ASP A 347 -9.06 -10.15 7.72
CA ASP A 347 -10.51 -10.35 7.77
C ASP A 347 -11.12 -9.41 8.83
N PRO A 348 -11.93 -8.42 8.45
CA PRO A 348 -12.57 -7.51 9.41
C PRO A 348 -13.55 -8.23 10.36
N ASN A 349 -14.03 -9.43 10.01
CA ASN A 349 -14.91 -10.26 10.85
C ASN A 349 -14.16 -11.28 11.70
N ASN A 350 -12.85 -11.45 11.50
CA ASN A 350 -11.99 -12.32 12.30
C ASN A 350 -10.55 -11.79 12.28
N GLN A 351 -10.29 -10.82 13.14
CA GLN A 351 -9.05 -10.02 13.16
C GLN A 351 -7.90 -10.80 13.82
N GLU A 352 -7.44 -11.87 13.17
CA GLU A 352 -6.29 -12.70 13.59
C GLU A 352 -4.97 -12.23 12.98
N PHE A 353 -5.02 -11.71 11.76
CA PHE A 353 -3.85 -11.30 11.00
C PHE A 353 -4.05 -9.93 10.36
N LEU A 354 -2.95 -9.23 10.14
CA LEU A 354 -2.87 -7.94 9.48
C LEU A 354 -1.67 -7.92 8.52
N LEU A 355 -1.84 -7.21 7.40
CA LEU A 355 -0.77 -6.93 6.44
C LEU A 355 -0.31 -5.48 6.62
N LEU A 356 0.99 -5.25 6.44
CA LEU A 356 1.62 -3.93 6.59
C LEU A 356 2.72 -3.74 5.53
N ASP A 357 2.85 -2.52 5.01
CA ASP A 357 3.92 -2.08 4.11
C ASP A 357 4.78 -0.94 4.71
N ASP A 358 5.95 -0.70 4.11
CA ASP A 358 6.94 0.28 4.56
C ASP A 358 7.50 1.08 3.38
N GLU A 359 6.99 2.29 3.17
CA GLU A 359 7.18 3.04 1.94
C GLU A 359 8.62 3.53 1.67
N LEU A 360 9.54 3.40 2.64
CA LEU A 360 10.92 3.88 2.49
C LEU A 360 11.97 2.78 2.56
N ASP A 361 11.61 1.54 2.86
CA ASP A 361 12.61 0.49 3.08
C ASP A 361 13.29 0.04 1.77
N GLU A 362 12.63 0.06 0.61
CA GLU A 362 13.30 -0.18 -0.70
C GLU A 362 14.20 0.98 -1.12
N ILE A 363 13.72 2.23 -0.95
CA ILE A 363 14.48 3.44 -1.29
C ILE A 363 15.75 3.51 -0.46
N ARG A 364 15.67 3.20 0.83
CA ARG A 364 16.81 3.20 1.76
C ARG A 364 17.57 1.88 1.76
N SER A 365 17.08 0.86 1.05
CA SER A 365 17.64 -0.48 0.98
C SER A 365 17.89 -1.06 2.38
N SER A 366 16.83 -1.08 3.19
CA SER A 366 16.87 -1.49 4.59
C SER A 366 16.10 -2.79 4.84
N GLY A 367 16.43 -3.46 5.93
CA GLY A 367 15.71 -4.66 6.38
C GLY A 367 15.56 -5.72 5.29
N MET A 368 14.34 -6.24 5.17
CA MET A 368 14.01 -7.26 4.18
C MET A 368 13.94 -6.68 2.75
N ALA A 369 13.77 -5.37 2.60
CA ALA A 369 13.71 -4.64 1.34
C ALA A 369 15.09 -4.19 0.82
N MET A 370 16.20 -4.69 1.39
CA MET A 370 17.56 -4.32 0.96
C MET A 370 17.88 -4.66 -0.51
N ASP A 371 17.12 -5.57 -1.11
CA ASP A 371 17.18 -5.92 -2.53
C ASP A 371 16.21 -5.12 -3.42
N LYS A 372 15.49 -4.15 -2.84
CA LYS A 372 14.54 -3.22 -3.47
C LYS A 372 13.26 -3.86 -4.01
N TYR A 373 12.92 -5.06 -3.54
CA TYR A 373 11.64 -5.68 -3.84
C TYR A 373 10.63 -5.36 -2.73
N PRO A 374 9.41 -4.91 -3.09
CA PRO A 374 8.31 -4.65 -2.16
C PRO A 374 8.14 -5.73 -1.09
N VAL A 375 7.92 -5.34 0.16
CA VAL A 375 7.75 -6.28 1.28
C VAL A 375 6.41 -6.07 1.98
N THR A 376 5.50 -7.02 1.79
CA THR A 376 4.27 -7.09 2.61
C THR A 376 4.53 -7.90 3.87
N TYR A 377 4.62 -7.23 5.01
CA TYR A 377 4.82 -7.85 6.32
C TYR A 377 3.51 -8.49 6.85
N ILE A 378 3.61 -9.68 7.43
CA ILE A 378 2.46 -10.44 7.97
C ILE A 378 2.53 -10.43 9.50
N TRP A 379 1.51 -9.83 10.11
CA TRP A 379 1.37 -9.68 11.56
C TRP A 379 0.29 -10.61 12.10
N ASP A 380 0.64 -11.41 13.11
CA ASP A 380 -0.31 -12.11 13.98
C ASP A 380 -0.73 -11.17 15.11
N ILE A 381 -2.02 -10.83 15.13
CA ILE A 381 -2.64 -9.89 16.06
C ILE A 381 -3.69 -10.58 16.95
N ARG A 382 -3.57 -11.91 17.13
CA ARG A 382 -4.48 -12.66 18.01
C ARG A 382 -4.34 -12.29 19.50
N ASP A 383 -3.20 -11.73 19.87
CA ASP A 383 -2.96 -11.02 21.12
C ASP A 383 -2.69 -9.55 20.78
N LEU A 384 -3.66 -8.67 21.01
CA LEU A 384 -3.51 -7.25 20.67
C LEU A 384 -2.47 -6.54 21.53
N GLU A 385 -2.11 -7.06 22.71
CA GLU A 385 -1.06 -6.49 23.55
C GLU A 385 0.35 -6.90 23.09
N HIS A 386 0.47 -7.98 22.32
CA HIS A 386 1.74 -8.50 21.82
C HIS A 386 1.67 -8.94 20.34
N PRO A 387 1.46 -8.02 19.38
CA PRO A 387 1.52 -8.32 17.97
C PRO A 387 2.86 -8.97 17.59
N LYS A 388 2.83 -9.98 16.73
CA LYS A 388 4.04 -10.69 16.27
C LYS A 388 4.16 -10.67 14.77
N GLN A 389 5.36 -10.37 14.28
CA GLN A 389 5.61 -10.47 12.85
C GLN A 389 5.95 -11.94 12.52
N THR A 390 5.00 -12.64 11.89
CA THR A 390 5.09 -14.10 11.68
C THR A 390 5.62 -14.47 10.30
N GLY A 391 5.62 -13.53 9.36
CA GLY A 391 6.06 -13.77 7.99
C GLY A 391 6.11 -12.51 7.16
N LEU A 392 6.31 -12.71 5.86
CA LEU A 392 6.25 -11.68 4.84
C LEU A 392 6.00 -12.30 3.45
N TYR A 393 5.59 -11.46 2.51
CA TYR A 393 5.61 -11.76 1.08
C TYR A 393 6.45 -10.71 0.35
N LYS A 394 7.34 -11.16 -0.53
CA LYS A 394 8.13 -10.28 -1.40
C LYS A 394 7.49 -10.14 -2.78
N GLY A 395 7.43 -8.92 -3.28
CA GLY A 395 7.03 -8.60 -4.65
C GLY A 395 7.91 -9.27 -5.70
N THR A 396 7.43 -9.31 -6.94
CA THR A 396 8.10 -10.02 -8.05
C THR A 396 8.96 -9.13 -8.93
N VAL A 397 8.88 -7.81 -8.76
CA VAL A 397 9.72 -6.81 -9.45
C VAL A 397 10.17 -5.75 -8.44
N PRO A 398 11.32 -5.10 -8.66
CA PRO A 398 11.74 -3.97 -7.84
C PRO A 398 10.78 -2.78 -7.99
N ALA A 399 10.33 -2.22 -6.88
CA ALA A 399 9.45 -1.05 -6.78
C ALA A 399 9.32 -0.64 -5.31
N VAL A 400 8.63 0.46 -5.03
CA VAL A 400 8.19 0.84 -3.69
C VAL A 400 6.74 0.36 -3.50
N ASP A 401 6.43 -0.32 -2.39
CA ASP A 401 5.02 -0.59 -2.04
C ASP A 401 4.33 0.66 -1.48
N HIS A 402 2.99 0.69 -1.53
CA HIS A 402 2.25 1.87 -1.11
C HIS A 402 0.88 1.53 -0.51
N ASN A 403 -0.20 1.54 -1.31
CA ASN A 403 -1.55 1.37 -0.78
C ASN A 403 -2.06 -0.05 -1.01
N GLN A 404 -2.54 -0.71 0.04
CA GLN A 404 -3.09 -2.06 -0.04
C GLN A 404 -4.46 -2.23 0.63
N TYR A 405 -5.33 -3.07 0.05
CA TYR A 405 -6.66 -3.32 0.59
C TYR A 405 -7.06 -4.79 0.45
N VAL A 406 -7.76 -5.31 1.46
CA VAL A 406 -8.34 -6.65 1.46
C VAL A 406 -9.86 -6.57 1.36
N MET A 407 -10.44 -7.32 0.43
CA MET A 407 -11.86 -7.21 0.07
C MET A 407 -12.70 -8.42 0.52
N GLY A 408 -12.21 -9.20 1.49
CA GLY A 408 -12.93 -10.37 2.04
C GLY A 408 -13.04 -11.57 1.09
N ASN A 409 -12.32 -11.57 -0.03
CA ASN A 409 -12.27 -12.67 -1.00
C ASN A 409 -10.94 -13.46 -0.95
N GLY A 410 -10.14 -13.24 0.09
CA GLY A 410 -8.81 -13.84 0.24
C GLY A 410 -7.76 -13.30 -0.72
N LEU A 411 -7.97 -12.09 -1.26
CA LEU A 411 -7.00 -11.36 -2.07
C LEU A 411 -6.63 -10.03 -1.38
N VAL A 412 -5.37 -9.63 -1.53
CA VAL A 412 -4.92 -8.25 -1.29
C VAL A 412 -4.65 -7.57 -2.62
N TYR A 413 -5.09 -6.33 -2.73
CA TYR A 413 -4.96 -5.49 -3.90
C TYR A 413 -4.02 -4.35 -3.57
N GLN A 414 -2.93 -4.22 -4.32
CA GLN A 414 -1.86 -3.28 -4.03
C GLN A 414 -1.61 -2.34 -5.19
N SER A 415 -1.31 -1.10 -4.84
CA SER A 415 -0.80 -0.06 -5.73
C SER A 415 0.67 0.11 -5.37
N ASN A 416 1.59 -0.34 -6.22
CA ASN A 416 3.03 -0.34 -5.91
C ASN A 416 3.78 0.55 -6.88
N TYR A 417 3.46 1.85 -6.87
CA TYR A 417 4.12 2.88 -7.67
C TYR A 417 4.41 2.43 -9.11
N MET A 418 5.69 2.31 -9.47
CA MET A 418 6.14 1.98 -10.83
C MET A 418 5.77 0.56 -11.23
N ALA A 419 5.71 -0.38 -10.28
CA ALA A 419 5.29 -1.76 -10.55
C ALA A 419 3.78 -1.92 -10.78
N GLY A 420 3.03 -0.82 -10.77
CA GLY A 420 1.62 -0.75 -11.13
C GLY A 420 0.69 -1.39 -10.11
N TYR A 421 -0.40 -1.96 -10.61
CA TYR A 421 -1.43 -2.59 -9.80
C TYR A 421 -1.19 -4.10 -9.70
N ARG A 422 -1.20 -4.64 -8.47
CA ARG A 422 -0.88 -6.04 -8.18
C ARG A 422 -1.92 -6.68 -7.28
N VAL A 423 -2.14 -7.97 -7.49
CA VAL A 423 -3.11 -8.76 -6.73
C VAL A 423 -2.46 -10.04 -6.25
N TYR A 424 -2.43 -10.22 -4.94
CA TYR A 424 -1.88 -11.41 -4.31
C TYR A 424 -2.98 -12.22 -3.63
N ASP A 425 -2.89 -13.54 -3.72
CA ASP A 425 -3.74 -14.45 -2.96
C ASP A 425 -3.12 -14.70 -1.59
N ILE A 426 -3.85 -14.28 -0.58
CA ILE A 426 -3.44 -14.26 0.84
C ILE A 426 -4.24 -15.27 1.67
N SER A 427 -5.08 -16.08 1.02
CA SER A 427 -5.99 -17.01 1.69
C SER A 427 -5.28 -18.09 2.50
N SER A 428 -3.99 -18.33 2.23
CA SER A 428 -3.19 -19.30 2.98
C SER A 428 -2.72 -18.80 4.35
N ILE A 429 -2.67 -17.47 4.59
CA ILE A 429 -2.03 -16.88 5.77
C ILE A 429 -2.55 -17.47 7.09
N PRO A 430 -3.86 -17.70 7.31
CA PRO A 430 -4.33 -18.29 8.56
C PRO A 430 -3.77 -19.69 8.85
N THR A 431 -3.40 -20.45 7.80
CA THR A 431 -2.82 -21.80 7.92
C THR A 431 -1.31 -21.85 7.72
N ASP A 432 -0.74 -20.86 7.05
CA ASP A 432 0.68 -20.68 6.78
C ASP A 432 1.05 -19.19 6.98
N PRO A 433 1.22 -18.75 8.24
CA PRO A 433 1.45 -17.35 8.56
C PRO A 433 2.86 -16.87 8.16
N THR A 434 3.70 -17.76 7.62
CA THR A 434 5.03 -17.40 7.12
C THR A 434 4.97 -16.58 5.82
N GLY A 435 3.85 -16.67 5.09
CA GLY A 435 3.68 -16.03 3.78
C GLY A 435 4.22 -16.84 2.60
N ASN A 436 4.85 -17.99 2.84
CA ASN A 436 5.44 -18.83 1.78
C ASN A 436 4.44 -19.35 0.74
N SER A 437 3.17 -19.45 1.12
CA SER A 437 2.07 -19.86 0.23
C SER A 437 1.31 -18.70 -0.39
N VAL A 438 1.67 -17.44 -0.08
CA VAL A 438 1.15 -16.25 -0.76
C VAL A 438 1.75 -16.19 -2.16
N CYS A 439 0.94 -15.78 -3.14
CA CYS A 439 1.44 -15.65 -4.51
C CYS A 439 0.72 -14.55 -5.29
N GLU A 440 1.40 -14.01 -6.31
CA GLU A 440 0.80 -13.08 -7.25
C GLU A 440 -0.11 -13.78 -8.26
N VAL A 441 -1.39 -13.42 -8.24
CA VAL A 441 -2.42 -14.01 -9.10
C VAL A 441 -2.76 -13.14 -10.30
N ALA A 442 -2.56 -11.82 -10.20
CA ALA A 442 -2.77 -10.89 -11.29
C ALA A 442 -1.98 -9.59 -11.12
N TYR A 443 -1.69 -8.91 -12.22
CA TYR A 443 -1.14 -7.55 -12.22
C TYR A 443 -1.43 -6.83 -13.53
N LEU A 444 -1.39 -5.49 -13.48
CA LEU A 444 -1.30 -4.61 -14.63
C LEU A 444 -0.21 -3.57 -14.33
N ASP A 445 0.91 -3.74 -15.01
CA ASP A 445 2.07 -2.87 -14.89
C ASP A 445 1.96 -1.74 -15.91
N ILE A 446 1.61 -0.56 -15.41
CA ILE A 446 1.27 0.61 -16.21
C ILE A 446 2.46 1.54 -16.45
N HIS A 447 3.69 1.15 -16.08
CA HIS A 447 4.91 1.94 -16.22
C HIS A 447 5.95 1.22 -17.10
N PRO A 448 5.73 1.08 -18.42
CA PRO A 448 6.63 0.32 -19.30
C PRO A 448 8.05 0.90 -19.44
N GLU A 449 8.29 2.12 -18.98
CA GLU A 449 9.57 2.80 -19.10
C GLU A 449 10.71 2.15 -18.30
N ASP A 450 10.41 1.46 -17.20
CA ASP A 450 11.40 0.79 -16.35
C ASP A 450 11.46 -0.74 -16.57
N ASP A 451 10.61 -1.28 -17.44
CA ASP A 451 10.46 -2.71 -17.70
C ASP A 451 11.76 -3.42 -18.14
N ALA A 452 12.69 -2.66 -18.72
CA ALA A 452 14.00 -3.11 -19.21
C ALA A 452 15.11 -3.01 -18.15
N ALA A 453 14.85 -2.41 -16.99
CA ALA A 453 15.79 -2.35 -15.89
C ALA A 453 16.07 -3.75 -15.31
N PRO A 454 17.23 -3.98 -14.66
CA PRO A 454 17.50 -5.24 -13.97
C PRO A 454 16.41 -5.58 -12.95
N GLY A 455 15.82 -6.78 -13.05
CA GLY A 455 14.68 -7.18 -12.22
C GLY A 455 13.31 -6.77 -12.78
N GLY A 456 13.28 -5.95 -13.84
CA GLY A 456 12.08 -5.57 -14.56
C GLY A 456 11.29 -4.42 -13.96
N GLY A 457 11.90 -3.62 -13.07
CA GLY A 457 11.33 -2.42 -12.46
C GLY A 457 12.37 -1.61 -11.66
N VAL A 458 12.00 -0.42 -11.20
CA VAL A 458 12.82 0.46 -10.36
C VAL A 458 12.03 0.91 -9.12
N ALA A 459 12.70 0.96 -7.96
CA ALA A 459 12.16 1.56 -6.75
C ALA A 459 12.23 3.09 -6.84
N ASP A 460 11.12 3.70 -7.30
CA ASP A 460 10.86 5.13 -7.31
C ASP A 460 9.35 5.40 -7.09
N MET A 461 8.98 6.63 -6.76
CA MET A 461 7.64 7.04 -6.33
C MET A 461 6.84 7.71 -7.46
N PHE A 462 6.79 7.06 -8.62
CA PHE A 462 5.95 7.42 -9.78
C PHE A 462 4.98 6.29 -10.10
N GLY A 463 3.97 6.52 -10.96
CA GLY A 463 3.03 5.47 -11.34
C GLY A 463 1.80 5.41 -10.43
N THR A 464 1.43 4.23 -9.94
CA THR A 464 0.14 4.04 -9.25
C THR A 464 0.18 4.52 -7.81
N TRP A 465 -0.71 5.43 -7.43
CA TRP A 465 -0.89 5.88 -6.04
C TRP A 465 -1.96 5.07 -5.30
N SER A 466 -3.11 4.84 -5.94
CA SER A 466 -4.24 4.14 -5.35
C SER A 466 -5.01 3.30 -6.36
N SER A 467 -5.80 2.37 -5.85
CA SER A 467 -6.75 1.59 -6.62
C SER A 467 -7.98 1.24 -5.80
N TYR A 468 -9.11 1.02 -6.49
CA TYR A 468 -10.36 0.60 -5.89
C TYR A 468 -10.96 -0.55 -6.68
N ALA A 469 -11.17 -1.69 -6.00
CA ALA A 469 -11.57 -2.96 -6.60
C ALA A 469 -12.89 -3.53 -6.02
N MET A 470 -13.67 -2.75 -5.26
CA MET A 470 -14.87 -3.22 -4.54
C MET A 470 -16.18 -3.05 -5.32
N PHE A 471 -16.12 -2.79 -6.62
CA PHE A 471 -17.32 -2.66 -7.44
C PHE A 471 -17.97 -4.03 -7.69
N PRO A 472 -19.30 -4.17 -7.52
CA PRO A 472 -20.03 -5.39 -7.87
C PRO A 472 -19.80 -5.90 -9.30
N SER A 473 -19.55 -5.00 -10.25
CA SER A 473 -19.19 -5.33 -11.63
C SER A 473 -17.87 -6.08 -11.75
N GLY A 474 -17.00 -6.00 -10.73
CA GLY A 474 -15.63 -6.49 -10.73
C GLY A 474 -14.64 -5.58 -11.46
N PHE A 475 -15.07 -4.39 -11.90
CA PHE A 475 -14.14 -3.38 -12.41
C PHE A 475 -13.22 -2.87 -11.30
N ILE A 476 -12.02 -2.48 -11.72
CA ILE A 476 -10.96 -1.98 -10.87
C ILE A 476 -10.57 -0.63 -11.43
N TYR A 477 -10.68 0.41 -10.60
CA TYR A 477 -10.14 1.73 -10.92
C TYR A 477 -8.73 1.84 -10.35
N ILE A 478 -7.80 2.38 -11.14
CA ILE A 478 -6.39 2.53 -10.78
C ILE A 478 -6.00 3.98 -11.09
N ASN A 479 -5.70 4.78 -10.06
CA ASN A 479 -5.30 6.18 -10.23
C ASN A 479 -3.77 6.31 -10.11
N THR A 480 -3.20 7.05 -11.04
CA THR A 480 -1.75 7.29 -11.09
C THR A 480 -1.40 8.69 -10.64
N ILE A 481 -0.12 8.93 -10.45
CA ILE A 481 0.40 10.26 -10.09
C ILE A 481 0.45 11.13 -11.32
N GLU A 482 1.05 10.69 -12.42
CA GLU A 482 1.42 11.57 -13.53
C GLU A 482 0.59 11.42 -14.82
N ARG A 483 -0.24 10.37 -14.97
CA ARG A 483 -0.86 10.02 -16.26
C ARG A 483 -2.38 10.23 -16.28
N GLY A 484 -3.09 9.54 -15.40
CA GLY A 484 -4.54 9.40 -15.47
C GLY A 484 -5.11 8.25 -14.66
N GLY A 485 -6.41 8.02 -14.84
CA GLY A 485 -7.15 6.89 -14.27
C GLY A 485 -7.33 5.77 -15.29
N TYR A 486 -6.93 4.55 -14.93
CA TYR A 486 -7.15 3.33 -15.69
C TYR A 486 -8.37 2.57 -15.14
N LEU A 487 -9.14 1.98 -16.03
CA LEU A 487 -10.17 1.00 -15.71
C LEU A 487 -9.71 -0.36 -16.19
N ALA A 488 -9.67 -1.33 -15.28
CA ALA A 488 -9.21 -2.67 -15.54
C ALA A 488 -10.18 -3.71 -14.98
N LYS A 489 -10.02 -4.97 -15.37
CA LYS A 489 -10.81 -6.08 -14.82
C LYS A 489 -10.01 -7.37 -14.82
N MET A 490 -10.01 -8.06 -13.68
CA MET A 490 -9.45 -9.40 -13.61
C MET A 490 -10.25 -10.37 -14.50
N THR A 491 -9.56 -11.15 -15.32
CA THR A 491 -10.16 -12.15 -16.21
C THR A 491 -10.26 -13.53 -15.57
N ARG A 492 -9.39 -13.82 -14.60
CA ARG A 492 -9.43 -15.05 -13.78
C ARG A 492 -8.58 -14.90 -12.52
N ARG A 493 -8.94 -15.65 -11.47
CA ARG A 493 -8.05 -15.89 -10.33
C ARG A 493 -7.16 -17.08 -10.66
N ALA A 494 -5.86 -16.85 -10.86
CA ALA A 494 -4.92 -17.96 -10.95
C ALA A 494 -4.87 -18.70 -9.61
N SER A 495 -4.80 -20.03 -9.64
CA SER A 495 -4.46 -20.78 -8.44
C SER A 495 -3.01 -20.52 -8.08
N CYS A 496 -2.73 -20.26 -6.80
CA CYS A 496 -1.34 -20.32 -6.35
C CYS A 496 -0.75 -21.68 -6.67
N PRO A 497 0.53 -21.73 -7.07
CA PRO A 497 1.26 -22.99 -7.04
C PRO A 497 1.05 -23.60 -5.66
N ARG A 498 0.63 -24.87 -5.59
CA ARG A 498 0.62 -25.57 -4.30
C ARG A 498 2.00 -25.40 -3.70
N ALA A 499 2.06 -25.09 -2.39
CA ALA A 499 3.29 -25.11 -1.62
C ALA A 499 4.14 -26.29 -2.11
N ALA A 500 5.37 -26.02 -2.52
CA ALA A 500 6.15 -26.92 -3.35
C ALA A 500 6.02 -28.36 -2.83
N SER A 501 5.30 -29.22 -3.55
CA SER A 501 5.35 -30.65 -3.28
C SER A 501 6.81 -31.03 -3.43
N CYS A 502 7.39 -31.69 -2.43
CA CYS A 502 8.78 -32.10 -2.41
C CYS A 502 9.11 -33.07 -3.56
N ASN A 503 9.22 -32.52 -4.76
CA ASN A 503 9.55 -33.23 -5.98
C ASN A 503 11.01 -33.60 -5.87
N ALA A 504 11.31 -34.90 -6.01
CA ALA A 504 12.67 -35.42 -5.96
C ALA A 504 13.47 -34.99 -7.21
N ASP A 505 13.75 -33.70 -7.36
CA ASP A 505 14.62 -33.15 -8.38
C ASP A 505 16.10 -33.39 -8.04
N ASN A 506 17.03 -32.97 -8.91
CA ASN A 506 18.46 -33.19 -8.66
C ASN A 506 18.96 -32.53 -7.38
N CYS A 507 18.41 -31.36 -7.04
CA CYS A 507 18.75 -30.59 -5.85
C CYS A 507 18.35 -31.37 -4.59
N LEU A 508 17.07 -31.74 -4.49
CA LEU A 508 16.53 -32.50 -3.36
C LEU A 508 17.17 -33.90 -3.26
N ARG A 509 17.42 -34.58 -4.39
CA ARG A 509 18.10 -35.89 -4.39
C ARG A 509 19.53 -35.82 -3.87
N ALA A 510 20.28 -34.77 -4.22
CA ALA A 510 21.64 -34.59 -3.74
C ALA A 510 21.69 -34.33 -2.22
N MET A 511 20.73 -33.56 -1.71
CA MET A 511 20.63 -33.23 -0.29
C MET A 511 20.00 -34.35 0.55
N ARG A 512 19.17 -35.22 -0.05
CA ARG A 512 18.61 -36.42 0.59
C ARG A 512 19.39 -37.69 0.32
N SER A 513 20.57 -37.59 -0.30
CA SER A 513 21.31 -38.77 -0.72
C SER A 513 21.73 -39.61 0.48
N THR A 514 21.35 -40.89 0.47
CA THR A 514 21.80 -41.91 1.42
C THR A 514 22.95 -42.76 0.85
N SER A 515 23.29 -42.57 -0.43
CA SER A 515 24.40 -43.28 -1.08
C SER A 515 25.77 -42.69 -0.71
N VAL A 516 25.79 -41.50 -0.11
CA VAL A 516 26.97 -40.86 0.46
C VAL A 516 26.80 -40.83 1.98
N ALA A 517 27.68 -41.52 2.70
CA ALA A 517 27.61 -41.60 4.15
C ALA A 517 27.64 -40.20 4.79
N GLY A 518 26.67 -39.89 5.67
CA GLY A 518 26.58 -38.62 6.38
C GLY A 518 25.96 -37.45 5.59
N ARG A 519 25.57 -37.65 4.32
CA ARG A 519 25.11 -36.55 3.45
C ARG A 519 23.75 -36.01 3.87
N LEU A 520 22.85 -36.86 4.36
CA LEU A 520 21.54 -36.41 4.85
C LEU A 520 21.72 -35.56 6.12
N GLU A 521 22.55 -36.02 7.05
CA GLU A 521 22.84 -35.31 8.31
C GLU A 521 23.57 -33.98 8.05
N GLU A 522 24.52 -33.98 7.11
CA GLU A 522 25.19 -32.77 6.62
C GLU A 522 24.18 -31.76 6.05
N SER A 523 23.26 -32.24 5.20
CA SER A 523 22.22 -31.40 4.58
C SER A 523 21.22 -30.91 5.61
N GLN A 524 20.80 -31.74 6.56
CA GLN A 524 19.90 -31.35 7.66
C GLN A 524 20.51 -30.28 8.54
N LYS A 525 21.79 -30.42 8.90
CA LYS A 525 22.52 -29.42 9.69
C LYS A 525 22.68 -28.10 8.91
N PHE A 526 23.06 -28.18 7.64
CA PHE A 526 23.16 -27.01 6.78
C PHE A 526 21.80 -26.32 6.65
N CYS A 527 20.74 -27.05 6.32
CA CYS A 527 19.39 -26.50 6.18
C CYS A 527 18.86 -25.91 7.49
N GLY A 528 19.16 -26.55 8.62
CA GLY A 528 18.80 -26.05 9.94
C GLY A 528 19.38 -24.67 10.26
N GLU A 529 20.46 -24.24 9.61
CA GLU A 529 20.94 -22.86 9.68
C GLU A 529 20.52 -22.04 8.46
N PHE A 530 20.60 -22.62 7.27
CA PHE A 530 20.38 -21.93 5.99
C PHE A 530 18.95 -21.42 5.82
N THR A 531 17.94 -22.12 6.34
CA THR A 531 16.54 -21.69 6.25
C THR A 531 16.08 -20.83 7.43
N LYS A 532 16.95 -20.54 8.40
CA LYS A 532 16.61 -19.60 9.49
C LYS A 532 16.59 -18.16 9.02
N THR A 533 17.30 -17.85 7.93
CA THR A 533 17.35 -16.52 7.31
C THR A 533 17.21 -16.57 5.81
N PHE A 534 16.91 -15.42 5.23
CA PHE A 534 17.21 -15.19 3.82
C PHE A 534 18.73 -15.06 3.62
N ILE A 535 19.30 -15.91 2.77
CA ILE A 535 20.74 -15.90 2.46
C ILE A 535 20.91 -15.75 0.95
N ALA A 536 21.38 -14.59 0.48
CA ALA A 536 21.58 -14.34 -0.96
C ALA A 536 22.94 -14.83 -1.49
N ASP A 537 23.88 -15.17 -0.61
CA ASP A 537 25.24 -15.54 -1.00
C ASP A 537 25.35 -17.02 -1.38
N VAL A 538 25.56 -17.31 -2.67
CA VAL A 538 25.72 -18.69 -3.18
C VAL A 538 26.98 -19.36 -2.62
N SER A 539 27.99 -18.59 -2.18
CA SER A 539 29.25 -19.14 -1.66
C SER A 539 29.09 -19.92 -0.35
N VAL A 540 28.01 -19.67 0.40
CA VAL A 540 27.72 -20.37 1.65
C VAL A 540 27.00 -21.72 1.42
N VAL A 541 26.57 -21.99 0.19
CA VAL A 541 25.88 -23.24 -0.17
C VAL A 541 26.92 -24.35 -0.36
N PRO A 542 26.76 -25.53 0.28
CA PRO A 542 27.65 -26.65 0.09
C PRO A 542 27.84 -26.99 -1.38
N ASP A 543 29.08 -27.27 -1.75
CA ASP A 543 29.51 -27.54 -3.12
C ASP A 543 28.64 -28.56 -3.85
N TYR A 544 28.22 -29.62 -3.14
CA TYR A 544 27.36 -30.66 -3.70
C TYR A 544 25.94 -30.18 -3.98
N ALA A 545 25.40 -29.30 -3.13
CA ALA A 545 24.07 -28.73 -3.30
C ALA A 545 24.11 -27.67 -4.41
N SER A 546 25.11 -26.78 -4.38
CA SER A 546 25.32 -25.77 -5.44
C SER A 546 25.40 -26.40 -6.83
N LYS A 547 26.22 -27.44 -7.00
CA LYS A 547 26.35 -28.17 -8.28
C LYS A 547 25.07 -28.90 -8.70
N ALA A 548 24.32 -29.46 -7.74
CA ALA A 548 23.11 -30.23 -8.04
C ALA A 548 21.88 -29.33 -8.31
N CYS A 549 21.82 -28.15 -7.70
CA CYS A 549 20.73 -27.19 -7.83
C CYS A 549 20.91 -26.26 -9.05
N GLY A 550 22.14 -26.07 -9.57
CA GLY A 550 22.38 -25.43 -10.86
C GLY A 550 22.03 -23.93 -10.87
N ALA A 551 21.00 -23.51 -11.61
CA ALA A 551 20.55 -22.11 -11.62
C ALA A 551 19.65 -21.79 -10.42
N ASN A 552 19.59 -20.52 -10.01
CA ASN A 552 18.78 -20.04 -8.86
C ASN A 552 19.09 -20.80 -7.56
N VAL A 553 20.38 -21.04 -7.31
CA VAL A 553 20.88 -21.92 -6.24
C VAL A 553 20.24 -21.62 -4.89
N ILE A 554 20.20 -20.36 -4.47
CA ILE A 554 19.62 -19.96 -3.18
C ILE A 554 18.16 -20.39 -3.04
N SER A 555 17.32 -19.98 -3.99
CA SER A 555 15.89 -20.31 -3.98
C SER A 555 15.65 -21.82 -4.02
N ARG A 556 16.41 -22.54 -4.86
CA ARG A 556 16.27 -23.99 -5.01
C ARG A 556 16.76 -24.77 -3.81
N VAL A 557 17.86 -24.34 -3.19
CA VAL A 557 18.39 -24.94 -1.96
C VAL A 557 17.46 -24.69 -0.80
N SER A 558 16.92 -23.47 -0.68
CA SER A 558 15.90 -23.14 0.33
C SER A 558 14.66 -24.05 0.18
N SER A 559 14.19 -24.22 -1.06
CA SER A 559 13.10 -25.15 -1.37
C SER A 559 13.44 -26.63 -1.12
N ALA A 560 14.69 -27.06 -1.29
CA ALA A 560 15.09 -28.44 -1.00
C ALA A 560 15.21 -28.66 0.51
N CYS A 561 15.66 -27.65 1.25
CA CYS A 561 15.77 -27.67 2.70
C CYS A 561 14.42 -27.83 3.39
N SER A 562 13.37 -27.15 2.92
CA SER A 562 12.00 -27.32 3.42
C SER A 562 11.42 -28.73 3.17
N CYS A 563 12.12 -29.54 2.37
CA CYS A 563 11.72 -30.88 1.96
C CYS A 563 12.58 -32.01 2.54
N LEU A 564 13.56 -31.69 3.40
CA LEU A 564 14.33 -32.70 4.12
C LEU A 564 13.50 -33.28 5.28
N PRO A 565 13.60 -34.59 5.54
CA PRO A 565 13.01 -35.16 6.74
C PRO A 565 13.66 -34.54 7.99
N THR A 566 12.88 -34.33 9.04
CA THR A 566 13.38 -33.81 10.32
C THR A 566 14.37 -34.81 10.93
N PRO A 567 15.49 -34.36 11.55
CA PRO A 567 16.39 -35.26 12.26
C PRO A 567 15.60 -36.06 13.30
N THR A 568 15.74 -37.38 13.28
CA THR A 568 15.14 -38.22 14.32
C THR A 568 15.99 -38.07 15.59
N PRO A 569 15.40 -37.79 16.77
CA PRO A 569 16.14 -37.57 18.02
C PRO A 569 17.07 -38.71 18.43
#